data_AF-A0A7S1VL45-F1
#
_entry.id   AF-A0A7S1VL45-F1
#
_cell.length_a   1.000
_cell.length_b   1.000
_cell.length_c   1.000
_cell.angle_alpha   90.00
_cell.angle_beta   90.00
_cell.angle_gamma   90.00
#
_symmetry.space_group_name_H-M   'P 1'
#
loop_
_entity.id
_entity.type
_entity.pdbx_description
1 polymer ?
#
loop_
_entity_poly.entity_id
_entity_poly.type
_entity_poly.pdbx_seq_one_letter_code
_entity_poly.pdbx_strand_id
1 'polypeptide(L)'
;NTLQAGNILGEDLSLMSAGINFASPGAVGQGWHEDERYIFDEDSYSHNGVAGHDTPSIAVTVSIPLLDVEAAHGPTEFCMGSSAIQGMSIWQQDGLDYVEKHTKDKSLIEEGSTFDLYTKYGYSTCHPNFWKSPSLQMGDVLMFDYQLKHRGGWNTSPTDARAILFFTYARFWFKDSNFHQDQEEDQDNLEFQILRSARFAIPDNWDEYRKEQHDNKPLHSVTKLGPIDPSRGEEEEDEQYYGTDPRKEHNFVVSNKNVKSGVLDVMLYWNDDEVLGKLGAGQTMEVSHTLRKGDVLSLRTKHKTLYEWPVKYQGQVVFHKNMKPAANKNNDKRH
;
A
#
# COMPACT_ATOMS: atom_id res chain seq x y z
N ASN A 1 -6.34 -11.83 24.54
CA ASN A 1 -4.94 -11.35 24.45
C ASN A 1 -4.95 -9.91 23.99
N THR A 2 -5.16 -9.00 24.94
CA THR A 2 -5.11 -7.56 24.77
C THR A 2 -3.66 -7.17 24.48
N LEU A 3 -3.40 -6.48 23.37
CA LEU A 3 -2.15 -5.77 23.15
C LEU A 3 -1.97 -4.76 24.29
N GLN A 4 -1.17 -5.10 25.31
CA GLN A 4 -0.64 -4.08 26.19
C GLN A 4 0.40 -3.33 25.37
N ALA A 5 -0.01 -2.20 24.76
CA ALA A 5 0.85 -1.30 24.00
C ALA A 5 2.16 -0.94 24.73
N GLY A 6 2.17 -1.07 26.07
CA GLY A 6 3.35 -0.94 26.94
C GLY A 6 4.56 -1.80 26.56
N ASN A 7 4.39 -2.89 25.78
CA ASN A 7 5.53 -3.73 25.41
C ASN A 7 6.26 -3.30 24.12
N ILE A 8 5.61 -2.57 23.21
CA ILE A 8 6.28 -2.14 21.96
C ILE A 8 6.98 -0.80 22.17
N LEU A 9 6.29 0.17 22.78
CA LEU A 9 6.79 1.52 23.00
C LEU A 9 7.33 1.76 24.42
N GLY A 10 7.20 0.77 25.31
CA GLY A 10 7.49 0.95 26.74
C GLY A 10 6.27 1.50 27.50
N GLU A 11 6.40 1.62 28.82
CA GLU A 11 5.31 2.03 29.71
C GLU A 11 4.88 3.49 29.49
N ASP A 12 5.85 4.35 29.12
CA ASP A 12 5.65 5.77 28.90
C ASP A 12 5.49 6.08 27.39
N LEU A 13 4.24 6.05 26.93
CA LEU A 13 3.86 6.43 25.57
C LEU A 13 2.93 7.64 25.55
N SER A 14 3.02 8.43 24.50
CA SER A 14 2.14 9.57 24.24
C SER A 14 1.35 9.36 22.95
N LEU A 15 0.12 9.86 22.91
CA LEU A 15 -0.57 10.07 21.65
C LEU A 15 0.07 11.27 20.97
N MET A 16 0.65 11.04 19.80
CA MET A 16 1.40 12.04 19.06
C MET A 16 0.52 12.72 18.01
N SER A 17 -0.32 11.95 17.32
CA SER A 17 -1.29 12.48 16.36
C SER A 17 -2.51 11.57 16.28
N ALA A 18 -3.65 12.18 15.93
CA ALA A 18 -4.87 11.47 15.56
C ALA A 18 -5.52 12.20 14.38
N GLY A 19 -6.10 11.46 13.45
CA GLY A 19 -6.68 12.03 12.23
C GLY A 19 -7.52 11.05 11.44
N ILE A 20 -8.11 11.52 10.34
CA ILE A 20 -8.86 10.67 9.40
C ILE A 20 -8.24 10.79 8.02
N ASN A 21 -7.92 9.66 7.43
CA ASN A 21 -7.55 9.54 6.02
C ASN A 21 -8.79 9.15 5.21
N PHE A 22 -9.24 10.07 4.37
CA PHE A 22 -10.39 9.89 3.48
C PHE A 22 -9.91 9.82 2.02
N ALA A 23 -10.42 8.87 1.26
CA ALA A 23 -10.21 8.78 -0.18
C ALA A 23 -11.56 8.65 -0.90
N SER A 24 -11.92 9.66 -1.70
CA SER A 24 -13.16 9.62 -2.48
C SER A 24 -13.08 8.61 -3.64
N PRO A 25 -14.22 8.22 -4.22
CA PRO A 25 -14.26 7.43 -5.46
C PRO A 25 -13.37 8.04 -6.54
N GLY A 26 -12.44 7.27 -7.08
CA GLY A 26 -11.48 7.70 -8.10
C GLY A 26 -10.21 8.38 -7.57
N ALA A 27 -10.08 8.59 -6.25
CA ALA A 27 -8.90 9.22 -5.66
C ALA A 27 -7.62 8.42 -5.94
N VAL A 28 -6.58 9.10 -6.43
CA VAL A 28 -5.31 8.46 -6.76
C VAL A 28 -4.57 7.96 -5.53
N GLY A 29 -3.79 6.90 -5.71
CA GLY A 29 -2.92 6.37 -4.66
C GLY A 29 -1.80 7.36 -4.33
N GLN A 30 -1.34 7.32 -3.07
CA GLN A 30 -0.19 8.09 -2.63
C GLN A 30 1.12 7.52 -3.20
N GLY A 31 2.18 8.32 -3.20
CA GLY A 31 3.54 7.82 -3.35
C GLY A 31 3.91 6.91 -2.17
N TRP A 32 4.83 5.97 -2.38
CA TRP A 32 5.40 5.19 -1.28
C TRP A 32 6.23 6.11 -0.38
N HIS A 33 5.95 6.10 0.92
CA HIS A 33 6.61 6.95 1.92
C HIS A 33 6.73 6.21 3.26
N GLU A 34 7.63 6.68 4.12
CA GLU A 34 7.49 6.52 5.55
C GLU A 34 6.82 7.76 6.13
N ASP A 35 6.16 7.63 7.28
CA ASP A 35 5.65 8.81 7.96
C ASP A 35 6.82 9.63 8.53
N GLU A 36 7.88 8.99 9.03
CA GLU A 36 9.09 9.67 9.51
C GLU A 36 10.35 8.83 9.23
N ARG A 37 11.49 9.53 9.13
CA ARG A 37 12.80 8.91 8.91
C ARG A 37 13.32 8.20 10.17
N TYR A 38 14.44 7.49 10.01
CA TYR A 38 15.18 6.92 11.13
C TYR A 38 15.80 8.01 12.01
N ILE A 39 15.87 7.76 13.32
CA ILE A 39 16.47 8.68 14.31
C ILE A 39 17.90 9.07 13.95
N PHE A 40 18.62 8.14 13.33
CA PHE A 40 20.03 8.27 13.00
C PHE A 40 20.27 8.40 11.50
N ASP A 41 19.23 8.78 10.74
CA ASP A 41 19.22 8.88 9.28
C ASP A 41 19.58 7.55 8.57
N GLU A 42 19.62 7.60 7.23
CA GLU A 42 19.88 6.42 6.38
C GLU A 42 21.32 5.91 6.49
N ASP A 43 22.27 6.78 6.88
CA ASP A 43 23.67 6.43 7.08
C ASP A 43 23.94 5.84 8.47
N SER A 44 22.90 5.61 9.27
CA SER A 44 23.01 5.10 10.64
C SER A 44 23.83 3.82 10.70
N TYR A 45 23.64 2.87 9.77
CA TYR A 45 24.42 1.63 9.75
C TYR A 45 25.93 1.91 9.67
N SER A 46 26.33 2.85 8.82
CA SER A 46 27.75 3.15 8.62
C SER A 46 28.40 3.80 9.84
N HIS A 47 27.63 4.55 10.63
CA HIS A 47 28.12 5.29 11.80
C HIS A 47 27.93 4.54 13.12
N ASN A 48 26.85 3.76 13.24
CA ASN A 48 26.37 3.14 14.48
C ASN A 48 26.27 1.61 14.38
N GLY A 49 26.58 1.02 13.21
CA GLY A 49 26.44 -0.40 12.95
C GLY A 49 25.00 -0.88 13.05
N VAL A 50 24.84 -2.18 13.33
CA VAL A 50 23.54 -2.82 13.58
C VAL A 50 22.75 -2.11 14.70
N ALA A 51 23.43 -1.56 15.70
CA ALA A 51 22.78 -0.88 16.83
C ALA A 51 22.02 0.40 16.42
N GLY A 52 22.41 1.01 15.29
CA GLY A 52 21.70 2.13 14.70
C GLY A 52 20.45 1.76 13.89
N HIS A 53 20.28 0.47 13.57
CA HIS A 53 19.15 -0.09 12.81
C HIS A 53 18.23 -0.97 13.64
N ASP A 54 18.76 -1.67 14.64
CA ASP A 54 18.02 -2.57 15.54
C ASP A 54 17.42 -1.81 16.74
N THR A 55 17.11 -0.53 16.56
CA THR A 55 16.41 0.21 17.59
C THR A 55 14.96 -0.26 17.64
N PRO A 56 14.40 -0.51 18.84
CA PRO A 56 12.97 -0.77 18.96
C PRO A 56 12.16 0.36 18.34
N SER A 57 10.96 0.02 17.87
CA SER A 57 10.00 1.00 17.34
C SER A 57 9.87 2.24 18.23
N ILE A 58 9.93 3.40 17.60
CA ILE A 58 9.86 4.71 18.26
C ILE A 58 8.44 5.24 18.30
N ALA A 59 7.63 4.81 17.33
CA ALA A 59 6.24 5.15 17.16
C ALA A 59 5.52 4.04 16.38
N VAL A 60 4.21 3.93 16.61
CA VAL A 60 3.34 2.94 15.97
C VAL A 60 2.06 3.66 15.54
N THR A 61 1.68 3.46 14.29
CA THR A 61 0.39 3.91 13.76
C THR A 61 -0.65 2.81 13.91
N VAL A 62 -1.79 3.17 14.49
CA VAL A 62 -3.00 2.37 14.63
C VAL A 62 -4.04 2.95 13.69
N SER A 63 -4.50 2.16 12.73
CA SER A 63 -5.50 2.52 11.74
C SER A 63 -6.76 1.66 11.91
N ILE A 64 -7.91 2.31 11.93
CA ILE A 64 -9.23 1.71 12.12
C ILE A 64 -10.12 2.14 10.94
N PRO A 65 -10.48 1.22 10.03
CA PRO A 65 -11.37 1.53 8.94
C PRO A 65 -12.78 1.83 9.49
N LEU A 66 -13.36 2.94 9.03
CA LEU A 66 -14.71 3.38 9.38
C LEU A 66 -15.78 2.78 8.46
N LEU A 67 -15.34 2.10 7.39
CA LEU A 67 -16.12 1.40 6.37
C LEU A 67 -15.36 0.14 5.96
N ASP A 68 -16.03 -0.86 5.38
CA ASP A 68 -15.32 -2.02 4.82
C ASP A 68 -14.36 -1.58 3.70
N VAL A 69 -13.10 -2.01 3.80
CA VAL A 69 -12.02 -1.68 2.85
C VAL A 69 -11.62 -2.94 2.09
N GLU A 70 -12.26 -3.14 0.94
CA GLU A 70 -11.83 -4.09 -0.08
C GLU A 70 -10.76 -3.52 -1.02
N ALA A 71 -10.17 -4.38 -1.87
CA ALA A 71 -9.16 -3.98 -2.87
C ALA A 71 -9.58 -2.80 -3.76
N ALA A 72 -10.87 -2.71 -4.14
CA ALA A 72 -11.38 -1.61 -4.96
C ALA A 72 -11.31 -0.25 -4.27
N HIS A 73 -11.36 -0.20 -2.94
CA HIS A 73 -11.34 1.04 -2.16
C HIS A 73 -9.93 1.63 -2.00
N GLY A 74 -8.90 0.92 -2.49
CA GLY A 74 -7.50 1.30 -2.34
C GLY A 74 -7.05 1.18 -0.89
N PRO A 75 -6.84 -0.03 -0.34
CA PRO A 75 -6.38 -0.19 1.04
C PRO A 75 -5.02 0.47 1.26
N THR A 76 -4.60 0.61 2.53
CA THR A 76 -3.20 0.93 2.79
C THR A 76 -2.33 -0.23 2.31
N GLU A 77 -1.29 0.10 1.56
CA GLU A 77 -0.33 -0.84 1.00
C GLU A 77 0.99 -0.71 1.76
N PHE A 78 1.60 -1.85 2.08
CA PHE A 78 2.79 -1.94 2.90
C PHE A 78 3.91 -2.62 2.17
N CYS A 79 5.12 -2.16 2.43
CA CYS A 79 6.35 -2.80 1.99
C CYS A 79 6.96 -3.57 3.15
N MET A 80 6.59 -4.83 3.28
CA MET A 80 6.93 -5.65 4.45
C MET A 80 8.43 -5.73 4.66
N GLY A 81 8.88 -5.56 5.90
CA GLY A 81 10.28 -5.62 6.27
C GLY A 81 11.05 -4.32 6.11
N SER A 82 10.50 -3.30 5.42
CA SER A 82 11.21 -2.04 5.17
C SER A 82 11.74 -1.38 6.45
N SER A 83 10.93 -1.41 7.52
CA SER A 83 11.27 -0.79 8.81
C SER A 83 12.41 -1.51 9.55
N ALA A 84 12.82 -2.70 9.10
CA ALA A 84 13.93 -3.45 9.71
C ALA A 84 15.20 -3.46 8.84
N ILE A 85 15.09 -3.11 7.55
CA ILE A 85 16.16 -3.28 6.56
C ILE A 85 16.57 -1.99 5.86
N GLN A 86 15.80 -0.91 6.00
CA GLN A 86 16.17 0.38 5.43
C GLN A 86 17.51 0.86 5.99
N GLY A 87 18.41 1.37 5.14
CA GLY A 87 19.77 1.78 5.49
C GLY A 87 20.80 0.64 5.60
N MET A 88 20.37 -0.63 5.51
CA MET A 88 21.27 -1.74 5.27
C MET A 88 21.72 -1.73 3.81
N SER A 89 22.75 -0.94 3.52
CA SER A 89 23.41 -0.98 2.22
C SER A 89 24.03 -2.35 2.01
N ILE A 90 23.44 -3.18 1.15
CA ILE A 90 24.02 -4.48 0.75
C ILE A 90 25.39 -4.37 0.07
N TRP A 91 25.77 -3.17 -0.34
CA TRP A 91 27.10 -2.87 -0.88
C TRP A 91 28.19 -2.81 0.20
N GLN A 92 27.79 -2.73 1.47
CA GLN A 92 28.71 -2.94 2.57
C GLN A 92 28.73 -4.43 2.88
N GLN A 93 29.89 -5.06 2.73
CA GLN A 93 30.12 -6.49 2.97
C GLN A 93 29.47 -6.95 4.29
N ASP A 94 29.53 -6.09 5.31
CA ASP A 94 28.96 -6.32 6.64
C ASP A 94 27.43 -6.49 6.65
N GLY A 95 26.72 -5.82 5.74
CA GLY A 95 25.26 -5.92 5.61
C GLY A 95 24.84 -7.29 5.07
N LEU A 96 25.51 -7.77 4.02
CA LEU A 96 25.29 -9.12 3.48
C LEU A 96 25.66 -10.19 4.51
N ASP A 97 26.80 -10.04 5.19
CA ASP A 97 27.23 -10.96 6.24
C ASP A 97 26.25 -10.97 7.43
N TYR A 98 25.64 -9.84 7.78
CA TYR A 98 24.61 -9.76 8.82
C TYR A 98 23.34 -10.52 8.43
N VAL A 99 22.80 -10.28 7.23
CA VAL A 99 21.59 -10.98 6.76
C VAL A 99 21.90 -12.47 6.61
N GLU A 100 23.05 -12.87 6.03
CA GLU A 100 23.44 -14.28 5.91
C GLU A 100 23.62 -14.98 7.26
N LYS A 101 24.08 -14.25 8.28
CA LYS A 101 24.27 -14.79 9.62
C LYS A 101 22.97 -14.93 10.41
N HIS A 102 22.00 -14.03 10.22
CA HIS A 102 20.79 -13.97 11.03
C HIS A 102 19.53 -14.47 10.31
N THR A 103 19.55 -14.57 8.99
CA THR A 103 18.54 -15.28 8.22
C THR A 103 19.10 -16.64 7.82
N LYS A 104 18.44 -17.73 8.24
CA LYS A 104 18.75 -19.07 7.69
C LYS A 104 18.25 -19.24 6.26
N ASP A 105 17.57 -18.23 5.74
CA ASP A 105 16.91 -18.23 4.46
C ASP A 105 17.63 -17.27 3.52
N LYS A 106 18.46 -17.85 2.64
CA LYS A 106 19.22 -17.09 1.65
C LYS A 106 18.32 -16.36 0.65
N SER A 107 17.07 -16.79 0.48
CA SER A 107 16.12 -16.08 -0.38
C SER A 107 15.78 -14.70 0.18
N LEU A 108 15.71 -14.54 1.51
CA LEU A 108 15.51 -13.23 2.14
C LEU A 108 16.72 -12.30 2.00
N ILE A 109 17.93 -12.85 1.81
CA ILE A 109 19.14 -12.07 1.52
C ILE A 109 19.07 -11.55 0.08
N GLU A 110 18.77 -12.41 -0.88
CA GLU A 110 18.63 -12.02 -2.28
C GLU A 110 17.46 -11.04 -2.47
N GLU A 111 16.32 -11.28 -1.82
CA GLU A 111 15.15 -10.40 -1.85
C GLU A 111 15.39 -9.09 -1.09
N GLY A 112 16.05 -9.11 0.08
CA GLY A 112 16.43 -7.92 0.84
C GLY A 112 17.50 -7.07 0.14
N SER A 113 18.41 -7.72 -0.57
CA SER A 113 19.38 -7.04 -1.45
C SER A 113 18.68 -6.35 -2.61
N THR A 114 17.68 -7.02 -3.20
CA THR A 114 16.82 -6.40 -4.21
C THR A 114 16.03 -5.24 -3.60
N PHE A 115 15.57 -5.36 -2.36
CA PHE A 115 14.81 -4.33 -1.67
C PHE A 115 15.57 -3.00 -1.55
N ASP A 116 16.80 -3.02 -1.02
CA ASP A 116 17.63 -1.82 -0.85
C ASP A 116 17.99 -1.17 -2.20
N LEU A 117 18.25 -1.98 -3.23
CA LEU A 117 18.46 -1.49 -4.59
C LEU A 117 17.22 -0.76 -5.14
N TYR A 118 16.02 -1.26 -4.85
CA TYR A 118 14.80 -0.58 -5.29
C TYR A 118 14.61 0.74 -4.54
N THR A 119 14.80 0.76 -3.23
CA THR A 119 14.59 1.97 -2.44
C THR A 119 15.65 3.06 -2.68
N LYS A 120 16.93 2.68 -2.85
CA LYS A 120 18.06 3.62 -2.97
C LYS A 120 18.27 4.19 -4.36
N TYR A 121 17.96 3.45 -5.43
CA TYR A 121 18.14 3.93 -6.81
C TYR A 121 16.88 4.61 -7.39
N GLY A 122 16.04 5.20 -6.54
CA GLY A 122 14.90 6.01 -6.98
C GLY A 122 13.75 5.21 -7.60
N TYR A 123 13.71 3.88 -7.44
CA TYR A 123 12.46 3.17 -7.68
C TYR A 123 11.52 3.51 -6.52
N SER A 124 10.62 4.44 -6.78
CA SER A 124 9.56 4.89 -5.86
C SER A 124 8.53 3.80 -5.55
N THR A 125 8.88 2.51 -5.66
CA THR A 125 7.98 1.37 -5.63
C THR A 125 8.48 0.27 -4.69
N CYS A 126 7.53 -0.37 -4.01
CA CYS A 126 7.79 -1.58 -3.24
C CYS A 126 8.00 -2.78 -4.17
N HIS A 127 8.97 -3.65 -3.86
CA HIS A 127 9.13 -4.90 -4.59
C HIS A 127 7.91 -5.83 -4.37
N PRO A 128 7.38 -6.50 -5.41
CA PRO A 128 6.13 -7.27 -5.33
C PRO A 128 6.09 -8.35 -4.24
N ASN A 129 7.22 -8.99 -3.94
CA ASN A 129 7.28 -10.04 -2.92
C ASN A 129 7.01 -9.49 -1.50
N PHE A 130 7.41 -8.23 -1.26
CA PHE A 130 7.22 -7.54 0.02
C PHE A 130 5.96 -6.71 0.06
N TRP A 131 5.36 -6.40 -1.08
CA TRP A 131 4.11 -5.66 -1.14
C TRP A 131 2.95 -6.46 -0.55
N LYS A 132 2.24 -5.88 0.43
CA LYS A 132 1.01 -6.42 0.99
C LYS A 132 -0.06 -5.33 1.08
N SER A 133 -1.31 -5.69 0.85
CA SER A 133 -2.47 -4.80 0.92
C SER A 133 -3.64 -5.55 1.56
N PRO A 134 -3.86 -5.43 2.87
CA PRO A 134 -4.91 -6.17 3.56
C PRO A 134 -6.29 -5.61 3.21
N SER A 135 -7.27 -6.49 3.04
CA SER A 135 -8.69 -6.10 3.11
C SER A 135 -9.12 -6.10 4.56
N LEU A 136 -9.86 -5.06 4.97
CA LEU A 136 -10.25 -4.84 6.36
C LEU A 136 -11.76 -4.61 6.44
N GLN A 137 -12.40 -5.12 7.49
CA GLN A 137 -13.78 -4.81 7.82
C GLN A 137 -13.86 -3.59 8.73
N MET A 138 -15.00 -2.89 8.72
CA MET A 138 -15.27 -1.79 9.63
C MET A 138 -14.96 -2.19 11.08
N GLY A 139 -14.13 -1.38 11.75
CA GLY A 139 -13.73 -1.60 13.15
C GLY A 139 -12.57 -2.58 13.36
N ASP A 140 -12.03 -3.19 12.31
CA ASP A 140 -10.75 -3.90 12.40
C ASP A 140 -9.64 -2.96 12.90
N VAL A 141 -8.57 -3.52 13.46
CA VAL A 141 -7.43 -2.73 13.93
C VAL A 141 -6.19 -3.16 13.16
N LEU A 142 -5.69 -2.24 12.33
CA LEU A 142 -4.43 -2.37 11.64
C LEU A 142 -3.36 -1.60 12.41
N MET A 143 -2.25 -2.25 12.74
CA MET A 143 -1.17 -1.63 13.48
C MET A 143 0.14 -1.86 12.75
N PHE A 144 0.94 -0.82 12.59
CA PHE A 144 2.22 -0.91 11.90
C PHE A 144 3.26 0.06 12.48
N ASP A 145 4.53 -0.28 12.28
CA ASP A 145 5.66 0.56 12.67
C ASP A 145 5.62 1.88 11.90
N TYR A 146 5.90 3.00 12.57
CA TYR A 146 5.86 4.34 11.95
C TYR A 146 6.85 4.51 10.79
N GLN A 147 7.92 3.71 10.77
CA GLN A 147 8.95 3.68 9.74
C GLN A 147 8.69 2.59 8.70
N LEU A 148 7.53 1.92 8.74
CA LEU A 148 7.15 0.99 7.69
C LEU A 148 6.73 1.79 6.45
N LYS A 149 7.43 1.56 5.35
CA LYS A 149 7.17 2.16 4.06
C LYS A 149 5.82 1.69 3.56
N HIS A 150 4.95 2.65 3.28
CA HIS A 150 3.56 2.40 2.96
C HIS A 150 3.00 3.47 2.02
N ARG A 151 1.75 3.28 1.59
CA ARG A 151 0.97 4.29 0.87
C ARG A 151 -0.52 3.99 0.96
N GLY A 152 -1.37 5.00 0.81
CA GLY A 152 -2.76 4.79 0.43
C GLY A 152 -2.87 4.29 -1.01
N GLY A 153 -3.54 3.15 -1.23
CA GLY A 153 -3.82 2.65 -2.57
C GLY A 153 -4.84 3.51 -3.34
N TRP A 154 -4.97 3.24 -4.64
CA TRP A 154 -5.94 3.91 -5.50
C TRP A 154 -7.36 3.45 -5.17
N ASN A 155 -8.25 4.40 -4.80
CA ASN A 155 -9.66 4.11 -4.72
C ASN A 155 -10.28 4.04 -6.13
N THR A 156 -10.46 2.83 -6.63
CA THR A 156 -11.10 2.52 -7.92
C THR A 156 -12.59 2.19 -7.79
N SER A 157 -13.15 2.24 -6.58
CA SER A 157 -14.59 2.11 -6.40
C SER A 157 -15.30 3.25 -7.14
N PRO A 158 -16.37 2.96 -7.92
CA PRO A 158 -17.08 4.00 -8.65
C PRO A 158 -17.95 4.89 -7.74
N THR A 159 -18.32 4.39 -6.56
CA THR A 159 -19.29 5.04 -5.68
C THR A 159 -18.83 5.17 -4.24
N ASP A 160 -17.95 4.28 -3.79
CA ASP A 160 -17.70 4.13 -2.36
C ASP A 160 -16.39 4.83 -1.98
N ALA A 161 -16.46 5.62 -0.91
CA ALA A 161 -15.28 6.23 -0.32
C ALA A 161 -14.58 5.25 0.62
N ARG A 162 -13.29 5.49 0.86
CA ARG A 162 -12.53 4.88 1.95
C ARG A 162 -12.34 5.90 3.06
N ALA A 163 -12.63 5.51 4.30
CA ALA A 163 -12.36 6.34 5.47
C ALA A 163 -11.65 5.51 6.54
N ILE A 164 -10.48 5.97 6.98
CA ILE A 164 -9.66 5.30 8.00
C ILE A 164 -9.35 6.33 9.08
N LEU A 165 -9.75 6.05 10.31
CA LEU A 165 -9.31 6.79 11.50
C LEU A 165 -7.92 6.28 11.88
N PHE A 166 -6.98 7.17 12.17
CA PHE A 166 -5.65 6.78 12.62
C PHE A 166 -5.28 7.48 13.93
N PHE A 167 -4.44 6.79 14.70
CA PHE A 167 -3.77 7.28 15.89
C PHE A 167 -2.31 6.87 15.80
N THR A 168 -1.39 7.80 16.02
CA THR A 168 0.02 7.47 16.15
C THR A 168 0.44 7.65 17.59
N TYR A 169 0.90 6.56 18.18
CA TYR A 169 1.48 6.55 19.51
C TYR A 169 3.00 6.53 19.40
N ALA A 170 3.68 7.27 20.25
CA ALA A 170 5.13 7.32 20.28
C ALA A 170 5.66 7.15 21.69
N ARG A 171 6.96 6.84 21.78
CA ARG A 171 7.70 6.96 23.05
C ARG A 171 7.61 8.41 23.53
N PHE A 172 7.43 8.63 24.83
CA PHE A 172 7.19 9.98 25.37
C PHE A 172 8.27 11.03 25.03
N TRP A 173 9.51 10.60 24.78
CA TRP A 173 10.63 11.47 24.43
C TRP A 173 10.70 11.81 22.94
N PHE A 174 9.97 11.10 22.09
CA PHE A 174 10.00 11.28 20.65
C PHE A 174 9.09 12.45 20.23
N LYS A 175 9.54 13.21 19.23
CA LYS A 175 8.83 14.37 18.68
C LYS A 175 8.87 14.30 17.15
N ASP A 176 7.71 14.10 16.54
CA ASP A 176 7.58 13.99 15.08
C ASP A 176 7.61 15.32 14.33
N SER A 177 8.55 15.45 13.40
CA SER A 177 8.74 16.67 12.62
C SER A 177 7.54 17.03 11.71
N ASN A 178 6.68 16.08 11.36
CA ASN A 178 5.60 16.25 10.38
C ASN A 178 4.40 17.07 10.88
N PHE A 179 4.15 17.11 12.20
CA PHE A 179 2.93 17.73 12.75
C PHE A 179 3.19 18.93 13.68
N HIS A 180 4.44 19.41 13.78
CA HIS A 180 4.90 20.25 14.89
C HIS A 180 4.83 21.77 14.75
N GLN A 181 4.26 22.35 13.70
CA GLN A 181 4.62 23.76 13.46
C GLN A 181 4.06 24.83 14.42
N ASP A 182 2.98 24.64 15.20
CA ASP A 182 2.48 25.72 16.10
C ASP A 182 1.57 25.22 17.27
N GLN A 183 1.91 24.14 17.97
CA GLN A 183 0.96 23.42 18.84
C GLN A 183 1.19 23.58 20.35
N GLU A 184 1.09 24.77 20.94
CA GLU A 184 1.20 24.91 22.41
C GLU A 184 -0.15 24.93 23.16
N GLU A 185 -1.27 25.34 22.57
CA GLU A 185 -2.50 25.60 23.37
C GLU A 185 -3.58 24.50 23.37
N ASP A 186 -3.62 23.56 22.42
CA ASP A 186 -4.77 22.62 22.28
C ASP A 186 -4.41 21.14 22.06
N GLN A 187 -3.20 20.70 22.41
CA GLN A 187 -2.79 19.30 22.20
C GLN A 187 -3.67 18.29 22.96
N ASP A 188 -4.31 18.66 24.07
CA ASP A 188 -5.15 17.72 24.82
C ASP A 188 -6.56 17.53 24.23
N ASN A 189 -6.94 18.32 23.22
CA ASN A 189 -8.25 18.22 22.57
C ASN A 189 -8.20 17.24 21.38
N LEU A 190 -8.55 15.97 21.64
CA LEU A 190 -8.57 14.92 20.62
C LEU A 190 -9.46 15.24 19.42
N GLU A 191 -10.63 15.86 19.63
CA GLU A 191 -11.54 16.24 18.54
C GLU A 191 -10.86 17.25 17.61
N PHE A 192 -10.19 18.24 18.19
CA PHE A 192 -9.42 19.22 17.43
C PHE A 192 -8.27 18.57 16.64
N GLN A 193 -7.53 17.66 17.26
CA GLN A 193 -6.48 16.90 16.57
C GLN A 193 -7.03 16.13 15.35
N ILE A 194 -8.13 15.39 15.55
CA ILE A 194 -8.74 14.59 14.49
C ILE A 194 -9.14 15.46 13.30
N LEU A 195 -9.79 16.60 13.57
CA LEU A 195 -10.24 17.52 12.51
C LEU A 195 -9.06 18.19 11.80
N ARG A 196 -8.02 18.60 12.54
CA ARG A 196 -6.83 19.27 11.99
C ARG A 196 -5.97 18.33 11.13
N SER A 197 -5.85 17.08 11.55
CA SER A 197 -5.04 16.07 10.87
C SER A 197 -5.81 15.30 9.81
N ALA A 198 -7.08 15.64 9.55
CA ALA A 198 -7.83 15.05 8.47
C ALA A 198 -7.11 15.27 7.12
N ARG A 199 -7.07 14.23 6.30
CA ARG A 199 -6.46 14.22 4.97
C ARG A 199 -7.48 13.69 3.97
N PHE A 200 -7.60 14.36 2.83
CA PHE A 200 -8.56 14.03 1.79
C PHE A 200 -7.82 13.78 0.47
N ALA A 201 -7.83 12.53 0.01
CA ALA A 201 -7.46 12.17 -1.34
C ALA A 201 -8.69 12.31 -2.25
N ILE A 202 -8.52 13.05 -3.34
CA ILE A 202 -9.53 13.37 -4.34
C ILE A 202 -9.04 12.96 -5.74
N PRO A 203 -9.91 12.77 -6.74
CA PRO A 203 -9.48 12.42 -8.09
C PRO A 203 -8.66 13.54 -8.73
N ASP A 204 -7.72 13.20 -9.62
CA ASP A 204 -6.85 14.19 -10.29
C ASP A 204 -7.64 15.22 -11.10
N ASN A 205 -8.78 14.82 -11.67
CA ASN A 205 -9.66 15.68 -12.46
C ASN A 205 -10.66 16.48 -11.59
N TRP A 206 -10.45 16.57 -10.28
CA TRP A 206 -11.35 17.30 -9.38
C TRP A 206 -11.57 18.76 -9.80
N ASP A 207 -10.54 19.41 -10.34
CA ASP A 207 -10.62 20.78 -10.83
C ASP A 207 -11.53 20.92 -12.06
N GLU A 208 -11.66 19.86 -12.87
CA GLU A 208 -12.61 19.80 -13.98
C GLU A 208 -14.03 19.52 -13.46
N TYR A 209 -14.16 18.57 -12.52
CA TYR A 209 -15.43 18.25 -11.87
C TYR A 209 -16.05 19.46 -11.16
N ARG A 210 -15.24 20.28 -10.48
CA ARG A 210 -15.66 21.52 -9.81
C ARG A 210 -16.16 22.58 -10.79
N LYS A 211 -15.59 22.66 -12.00
CA LYS A 211 -16.02 23.61 -13.03
C LYS A 211 -17.37 23.24 -13.63
N GLU A 212 -17.66 21.95 -13.73
CA GLU A 212 -18.96 21.45 -14.23
C GLU A 212 -20.09 21.57 -13.19
N GLN A 213 -19.76 21.39 -11.90
CA GLN A 213 -20.70 21.53 -10.78
C GLN A 213 -20.75 22.98 -10.29
N HIS A 214 -21.45 23.84 -11.04
CA HIS A 214 -21.70 25.24 -10.67
C HIS A 214 -22.35 25.40 -9.28
N ASP A 215 -21.56 25.71 -8.25
CA ASP A 215 -22.00 26.60 -7.17
C ASP A 215 -20.78 27.21 -6.44
N ASN A 216 -20.65 28.54 -6.55
CA ASN A 216 -19.51 29.34 -6.07
C ASN A 216 -19.47 29.49 -4.52
N LYS A 217 -19.73 28.43 -3.76
CA LYS A 217 -19.54 28.46 -2.31
C LYS A 217 -18.15 27.95 -1.96
N PRO A 218 -17.28 28.76 -1.32
CA PRO A 218 -16.00 28.28 -0.85
C PRO A 218 -16.24 27.24 0.26
N LEU A 219 -15.89 25.98 0.01
CA LEU A 219 -15.65 25.03 1.09
C LEU A 219 -14.37 25.47 1.80
N HIS A 220 -14.41 25.52 3.14
CA HIS A 220 -13.25 25.76 3.98
C HIS A 220 -12.15 24.73 3.65
N SER A 221 -10.99 25.23 3.21
CA SER A 221 -9.69 24.56 3.02
C SER A 221 -9.71 23.05 2.78
N VAL A 222 -10.03 22.63 1.54
CA VAL A 222 -9.59 21.33 1.04
C VAL A 222 -8.13 21.49 0.60
N THR A 223 -7.19 21.00 1.40
CA THR A 223 -5.78 20.91 0.99
C THR A 223 -5.67 19.78 -0.02
N LYS A 224 -5.44 20.12 -1.29
CA LYS A 224 -5.06 19.15 -2.33
C LYS A 224 -3.76 18.49 -1.84
N LEU A 225 -3.78 17.17 -1.62
CA LEU A 225 -2.54 16.43 -1.39
C LEU A 225 -1.74 16.48 -2.68
N GLY A 226 -0.78 17.39 -2.75
CA GLY A 226 0.34 17.26 -3.68
C GLY A 226 1.21 16.07 -3.27
N PRO A 227 2.13 15.61 -4.13
CA PRO A 227 3.21 14.75 -3.68
C PRO A 227 3.84 15.39 -2.43
N ILE A 228 4.04 14.59 -1.38
CA ILE A 228 4.83 15.01 -0.22
C ILE A 228 6.19 15.42 -0.78
N ASP A 229 6.51 16.71 -0.71
CA ASP A 229 7.77 17.29 -1.19
C ASP A 229 8.90 16.77 -0.30
N PRO A 230 9.72 15.80 -0.76
CA PRO A 230 10.82 15.26 0.03
C PRO A 230 12.05 16.20 0.00
N SER A 231 11.94 17.33 -0.70
CA SER A 231 13.05 18.18 -1.14
C SER A 231 12.88 19.62 -0.67
N ARG A 232 12.94 19.83 0.66
CA ARG A 232 13.62 21.03 1.17
C ARG A 232 15.12 20.75 1.26
N GLY A 233 15.70 20.59 0.08
CA GLY A 233 17.10 20.23 -0.13
C GLY A 233 17.26 19.72 -1.56
N GLU A 234 17.76 20.60 -2.41
CA GLU A 234 18.26 20.35 -3.78
C GLU A 234 17.19 20.39 -4.89
N GLU A 235 16.94 21.63 -5.30
CA GLU A 235 16.68 21.98 -6.70
C GLU A 235 17.77 21.33 -7.59
N GLU A 236 17.41 20.36 -8.42
CA GLU A 236 17.99 20.23 -9.77
C GLU A 236 17.13 19.32 -10.66
N GLU A 237 17.11 19.69 -11.93
CA GLU A 237 16.27 19.26 -13.04
C GLU A 237 16.21 17.73 -13.25
N ASP A 238 15.01 17.14 -13.14
CA ASP A 238 14.71 15.82 -13.73
C ASP A 238 13.40 15.87 -14.54
N GLU A 239 13.28 16.89 -15.39
CA GLU A 239 12.44 16.81 -16.59
C GLU A 239 13.18 16.02 -17.67
N GLN A 240 13.05 14.68 -17.67
CA GLN A 240 13.12 13.76 -18.83
C GLN A 240 13.68 12.37 -18.47
N TYR A 241 12.96 11.58 -17.69
CA TYR A 241 13.14 10.12 -17.75
C TYR A 241 11.85 9.31 -17.52
N TYR A 242 10.80 9.62 -18.29
CA TYR A 242 9.75 8.63 -18.60
C TYR A 242 10.21 7.71 -19.74
N GLY A 243 11.38 7.09 -19.57
CA GLY A 243 11.78 5.93 -20.36
C GLY A 243 11.03 4.71 -19.86
N THR A 244 9.84 4.44 -20.39
CA THR A 244 9.18 3.15 -20.20
C THR A 244 10.11 2.09 -20.79
N ASP A 245 10.88 1.38 -19.97
CA ASP A 245 11.55 0.17 -20.43
C ASP A 245 10.44 -0.85 -20.76
N PRO A 246 10.22 -1.21 -22.04
CA PRO A 246 9.11 -2.05 -22.46
C PRO A 246 9.36 -3.54 -22.16
N ARG A 247 10.36 -3.88 -21.32
CA ARG A 247 10.82 -5.27 -21.10
C ARG A 247 10.82 -5.74 -19.65
N LYS A 248 10.13 -5.06 -18.73
CA LYS A 248 10.01 -5.57 -17.35
C LYS A 248 9.02 -6.73 -17.28
N GLU A 249 9.48 -7.88 -16.82
CA GLU A 249 8.62 -9.00 -16.48
C GLU A 249 7.70 -8.60 -15.32
N HIS A 250 6.41 -8.92 -15.45
CA HIS A 250 5.43 -8.68 -14.41
C HIS A 250 4.98 -10.00 -13.80
N ASN A 251 4.94 -10.06 -12.46
CA ASN A 251 4.43 -11.20 -11.71
C ASN A 251 2.99 -10.96 -11.28
N PHE A 252 2.09 -11.86 -11.64
CA PHE A 252 0.68 -11.82 -11.26
C PHE A 252 0.25 -13.12 -10.61
N VAL A 253 -0.67 -13.02 -9.66
CA VAL A 253 -1.30 -14.19 -9.03
C VAL A 253 -2.74 -14.28 -9.51
N VAL A 254 -3.05 -15.30 -10.30
CA VAL A 254 -4.41 -15.57 -10.79
C VAL A 254 -5.02 -16.70 -9.96
N SER A 255 -6.21 -16.48 -9.42
CA SER A 255 -6.87 -17.41 -8.49
C SER A 255 -8.29 -17.75 -8.93
N ASN A 256 -8.65 -19.03 -8.84
CA ASN A 256 -9.96 -19.57 -9.17
C ASN A 256 -10.64 -20.17 -7.93
N LYS A 257 -10.39 -19.58 -6.76
CA LYS A 257 -10.93 -20.05 -5.47
C LYS A 257 -12.46 -20.07 -5.40
N ASN A 258 -13.15 -19.27 -6.22
CA ASN A 258 -14.61 -19.07 -6.12
C ASN A 258 -15.43 -19.77 -7.23
N VAL A 259 -14.82 -20.63 -8.05
CA VAL A 259 -15.55 -21.44 -9.03
C VAL A 259 -15.59 -22.89 -8.56
N LYS A 260 -16.80 -23.45 -8.45
CA LYS A 260 -17.05 -24.78 -7.89
C LYS A 260 -16.66 -25.95 -8.80
N SER A 261 -16.51 -25.70 -10.11
CA SER A 261 -16.17 -26.72 -11.11
C SER A 261 -15.73 -26.08 -12.42
N GLY A 262 -14.81 -26.73 -13.13
CA GLY A 262 -14.33 -26.32 -14.45
C GLY A 262 -12.84 -25.95 -14.47
N VAL A 263 -12.30 -25.86 -15.67
CA VAL A 263 -10.95 -25.35 -15.93
C VAL A 263 -11.11 -24.02 -16.67
N LEU A 264 -10.43 -22.99 -16.17
CA LEU A 264 -10.34 -21.69 -16.81
C LEU A 264 -9.02 -21.60 -17.56
N ASP A 265 -9.06 -21.11 -18.78
CA ASP A 265 -7.87 -20.72 -19.50
C ASP A 265 -7.56 -19.26 -19.11
N VAL A 266 -6.34 -19.03 -18.63
CA VAL A 266 -5.79 -17.68 -18.39
C VAL A 266 -5.04 -17.29 -19.65
N MET A 267 -5.53 -16.27 -20.33
CA MET A 267 -5.03 -15.88 -21.65
C MET A 267 -4.62 -14.42 -21.67
N LEU A 268 -3.54 -14.14 -22.40
CA LEU A 268 -3.11 -12.79 -22.71
C LEU A 268 -3.25 -12.55 -24.21
N TYR A 269 -3.76 -11.38 -24.56
CA TYR A 269 -3.93 -10.95 -25.94
C TYR A 269 -3.00 -9.80 -26.26
N TRP A 270 -2.01 -10.08 -27.12
CA TRP A 270 -1.38 -9.07 -27.97
C TRP A 270 -0.75 -9.70 -29.19
N ASN A 271 -1.31 -9.35 -30.35
CA ASN A 271 -0.88 -9.75 -31.69
C ASN A 271 -0.95 -11.26 -31.99
N ASP A 272 -0.89 -12.13 -30.98
CA ASP A 272 -1.18 -13.57 -31.06
C ASP A 272 -1.85 -14.02 -29.73
N ASP A 273 -2.80 -14.94 -29.82
CA ASP A 273 -3.54 -15.48 -28.66
C ASP A 273 -2.63 -16.43 -27.85
N GLU A 274 -2.00 -15.95 -26.77
CA GLU A 274 -1.17 -16.79 -25.91
C GLU A 274 -1.93 -17.27 -24.66
N VAL A 275 -1.90 -18.59 -24.43
CA VAL A 275 -2.43 -19.20 -23.19
C VAL A 275 -1.30 -19.24 -22.17
N LEU A 276 -1.35 -18.33 -21.19
CA LEU A 276 -0.36 -18.25 -20.11
C LEU A 276 -0.48 -19.42 -19.13
N GLY A 277 -1.66 -20.04 -19.05
CA GLY A 277 -1.84 -21.33 -18.39
C GLY A 277 -3.29 -21.68 -18.09
N LYS A 278 -3.51 -22.77 -17.35
CA LYS A 278 -4.85 -23.29 -17.03
C LYS A 278 -5.05 -23.35 -15.52
N LEU A 279 -6.21 -22.87 -15.07
CA LEU A 279 -6.62 -22.89 -13.67
C LEU A 279 -7.83 -23.78 -13.44
N GLY A 280 -7.64 -24.87 -12.71
CA GLY A 280 -8.74 -25.65 -12.16
C GLY A 280 -9.48 -24.92 -11.03
N ALA A 281 -10.66 -25.42 -10.67
CA ALA A 281 -11.42 -24.95 -9.51
C ALA A 281 -10.58 -24.99 -8.22
N GLY A 282 -10.59 -23.91 -7.43
CA GLY A 282 -9.85 -23.82 -6.18
C GLY A 282 -8.36 -23.52 -6.32
N GLN A 283 -7.81 -23.52 -7.54
CA GLN A 283 -6.38 -23.37 -7.77
C GLN A 283 -5.96 -21.90 -7.82
N THR A 284 -4.65 -21.68 -7.70
CA THR A 284 -3.98 -20.41 -7.90
C THR A 284 -2.76 -20.68 -8.78
N MET A 285 -2.45 -19.78 -9.70
CA MET A 285 -1.22 -19.82 -10.50
C MET A 285 -0.53 -18.48 -10.38
N GLU A 286 0.78 -18.54 -10.32
CA GLU A 286 1.65 -17.40 -10.54
C GLU A 286 1.99 -17.34 -12.02
N VAL A 287 1.92 -16.14 -12.59
CA VAL A 287 2.20 -15.89 -13.99
C VAL A 287 3.22 -14.77 -14.06
N SER A 288 4.41 -15.11 -14.54
CA SER A 288 5.48 -14.16 -14.84
C SER A 288 5.47 -13.89 -16.34
N HIS A 289 5.04 -12.71 -16.75
CA HIS A 289 5.01 -12.34 -18.17
C HIS A 289 5.21 -10.84 -18.38
N THR A 290 5.89 -10.45 -19.45
CA THR A 290 6.10 -9.04 -19.81
C THR A 290 4.85 -8.51 -20.51
N LEU A 291 3.98 -7.87 -19.73
CA LEU A 291 2.87 -7.09 -20.27
C LEU A 291 3.38 -5.74 -20.78
N ARG A 292 2.80 -5.26 -21.86
CA ARG A 292 3.04 -3.92 -22.38
C ARG A 292 1.70 -3.18 -22.56
N LYS A 293 1.76 -1.88 -22.79
CA LYS A 293 0.57 -1.03 -22.91
C LYS A 293 -0.29 -1.44 -24.11
N GLY A 294 -1.53 -1.85 -23.86
CA GLY A 294 -2.46 -2.31 -24.90
C GLY A 294 -2.75 -3.81 -24.87
N ASP A 295 -2.00 -4.58 -24.07
CA ASP A 295 -2.35 -5.96 -23.74
C ASP A 295 -3.75 -6.06 -23.15
N VAL A 296 -4.44 -7.18 -23.41
CA VAL A 296 -5.69 -7.53 -22.72
C VAL A 296 -5.50 -8.87 -22.02
N LEU A 297 -5.57 -8.86 -20.69
CA LEU A 297 -5.62 -10.10 -19.91
C LEU A 297 -7.08 -10.56 -19.84
N SER A 298 -7.32 -11.84 -20.11
CA SER A 298 -8.66 -12.41 -20.06
C SER A 298 -8.71 -13.73 -19.30
N LEU A 299 -9.86 -13.98 -18.69
CA LEU A 299 -10.20 -15.25 -18.07
C LEU A 299 -11.34 -15.88 -18.86
N ARG A 300 -11.08 -17.02 -19.51
CA ARG A 300 -12.05 -17.67 -20.39
C ARG A 300 -12.36 -19.09 -19.95
N THR A 301 -13.57 -19.51 -20.27
CA THR A 301 -13.91 -20.93 -20.42
C THR A 301 -13.79 -21.29 -21.89
N LYS A 302 -13.81 -22.59 -22.23
CA LYS A 302 -13.82 -23.08 -23.61
C LYS A 302 -14.84 -22.40 -24.54
N HIS A 303 -15.93 -21.84 -23.98
CA HIS A 303 -17.05 -21.32 -24.76
C HIS A 303 -17.36 -19.84 -24.50
N LYS A 304 -16.69 -19.18 -23.55
CA LYS A 304 -17.07 -17.83 -23.12
C LYS A 304 -15.95 -17.11 -22.38
N THR A 305 -15.74 -15.85 -22.73
CA THR A 305 -14.99 -14.88 -21.93
C THR A 305 -15.77 -14.53 -20.66
N LEU A 306 -15.15 -14.76 -19.50
CA LEU A 306 -15.72 -14.37 -18.21
C LEU A 306 -15.31 -12.94 -17.83
N TYR A 307 -14.06 -12.58 -18.09
CA TYR A 307 -13.47 -11.28 -17.78
C TYR A 307 -12.45 -10.89 -18.84
N GLU A 308 -12.36 -9.60 -19.13
CA GLU A 308 -11.35 -8.96 -19.96
C GLU A 308 -10.88 -7.69 -19.28
N TRP A 309 -9.57 -7.47 -19.24
CA TRP A 309 -8.97 -6.32 -18.59
C TRP A 309 -7.88 -5.72 -19.48
N PRO A 310 -8.06 -4.48 -19.97
CA PRO A 310 -7.01 -3.80 -20.69
C PRO A 310 -5.90 -3.41 -19.70
N VAL A 311 -4.66 -3.75 -20.04
CA VAL A 311 -3.48 -3.38 -19.27
C VAL A 311 -3.21 -1.90 -19.51
N LYS A 312 -3.66 -1.07 -18.55
CA LYS A 312 -3.52 0.39 -18.62
C LYS A 312 -2.21 0.89 -18.00
N TYR A 313 -1.69 0.20 -16.97
CA TYR A 313 -0.47 0.56 -16.23
C TYR A 313 0.30 -0.67 -15.75
N GLN A 314 1.59 -0.51 -15.48
CA GLN A 314 2.46 -1.53 -14.86
C GLN A 314 2.01 -1.77 -13.42
N GLY A 315 1.50 -2.96 -13.09
CA GLY A 315 1.05 -3.28 -11.73
C GLY A 315 0.16 -4.53 -11.64
N GLN A 316 0.14 -5.14 -10.45
CA GLN A 316 -0.51 -6.42 -10.14
C GLN A 316 -2.03 -6.41 -10.44
N VAL A 317 -2.52 -7.43 -11.14
CA VAL A 317 -3.95 -7.71 -11.35
C VAL A 317 -4.34 -8.88 -10.44
N VAL A 318 -5.20 -8.63 -9.45
CA VAL A 318 -5.71 -9.65 -8.53
C VAL A 318 -7.18 -9.94 -8.83
N PHE A 319 -7.50 -11.20 -9.13
CA PHE A 319 -8.87 -11.63 -9.44
C PHE A 319 -9.63 -12.04 -8.17
N HIS A 320 -10.60 -11.24 -7.74
CA HIS A 320 -11.60 -11.63 -6.75
C HIS A 320 -13.00 -11.63 -7.35
N LYS A 321 -13.70 -12.77 -7.29
CA LYS A 321 -15.13 -12.85 -7.63
C LYS A 321 -15.95 -13.08 -6.37
N ASN A 322 -16.64 -12.06 -5.87
CA ASN A 322 -17.73 -12.24 -4.92
C ASN A 322 -18.98 -12.72 -5.69
N MET A 323 -19.23 -14.04 -5.72
CA MET A 323 -20.55 -14.54 -6.11
C MET A 323 -21.41 -14.65 -4.85
N LYS A 324 -22.50 -13.87 -4.80
CA LYS A 324 -23.60 -14.14 -3.87
C LYS A 324 -24.03 -15.61 -4.04
N PRO A 325 -24.17 -16.39 -2.96
CA PRO A 325 -24.60 -17.77 -3.06
C PRO A 325 -25.94 -17.82 -3.81
N ALA A 326 -26.03 -18.70 -4.80
CA ALA A 326 -27.28 -18.94 -5.51
C ALA A 326 -28.37 -19.24 -4.49
N ALA A 327 -29.43 -18.43 -4.48
CA ALA A 327 -30.58 -18.62 -3.61
C ALA A 327 -31.05 -20.07 -3.76
N ASN A 328 -31.05 -20.79 -2.64
CA ASN A 328 -31.40 -22.19 -2.58
C ASN A 328 -32.91 -22.33 -2.84
N LYS A 329 -33.32 -22.39 -4.11
CA LYS A 329 -34.69 -22.75 -4.53
C LYS A 329 -34.85 -24.26 -4.37
N ASN A 330 -34.93 -24.74 -3.14
CA ASN A 330 -35.45 -26.07 -2.81
C ASN A 330 -35.81 -26.11 -1.33
N ASN A 331 -37.04 -25.72 -1.01
CA ASN A 331 -37.87 -26.34 0.02
C ASN A 331 -39.28 -25.76 -0.10
N ASP A 332 -39.98 -26.22 -1.13
CA ASP A 332 -41.44 -26.17 -1.16
C ASP A 332 -41.91 -27.56 -1.60
N LYS A 333 -42.20 -28.39 -0.60
CA LYS A 333 -43.00 -29.64 -0.61
C LYS A 333 -42.77 -30.39 0.69
N ARG A 334 -43.58 -30.07 1.70
CA ARG A 334 -44.03 -31.06 2.69
C ARG A 334 -45.56 -31.01 2.74
N HIS A 335 -46.13 -32.18 2.48
CA HIS A 335 -47.50 -32.56 2.81
C HIS A 335 -47.68 -32.65 4.32
#